data_AF-A0A354HE25-F1
#
_entry.id   AF-A0A354HE25-F1
#
_cell.length_a   1.000
_cell.length_b   1.000
_cell.length_c   1.000
_cell.angle_alpha   90.00
_cell.angle_beta   90.00
_cell.angle_gamma   90.00
#
_symmetry.space_group_name_H-M   'P 1'
#
loop_
_entity.id
_entity.type
_entity.pdbx_description
1 polymer ?
#
loop_
_entity_poly.entity_id
_entity_poly.type
_entity_poly.pdbx_seq_one_letter_code
_entity_poly.pdbx_strand_id
1 'polypeptide(L)'
;IPIVKACVDSALQLGFPEARIPLADAVVLLATAPKSNSAYMAINAAIQDVEQGNTGDFPRHLQNVHCDGEGAAVKGQNYLYPHDYPNHYVEQQYLPDEINDRVYYKFGDNKFEQAASEYRKKIRGH
;
A
#
# COMPACT_ATOMS: atom_id res chain seq x y z
N ILE A 1 5.25 -10.27 -9.05
CA ILE A 1 4.72 -9.41 -10.15
C ILE A 1 5.79 -9.09 -11.20
N PRO A 2 6.97 -8.49 -10.90
CA PRO A 2 7.91 -8.06 -11.94
C PRO A 2 8.50 -9.22 -12.76
N ILE A 3 8.82 -10.36 -12.12
CA ILE A 3 9.35 -11.54 -12.82
C ILE A 3 8.33 -12.09 -13.82
N VAL A 4 7.07 -12.26 -13.39
CA VAL A 4 5.98 -12.73 -14.28
C VAL A 4 5.79 -11.78 -15.46
N LYS A 5 5.86 -10.46 -15.24
CA LYS A 5 5.78 -9.48 -16.33
C LYS A 5 6.94 -9.64 -17.33
N ALA A 6 8.17 -9.79 -16.85
CA ALA A 6 9.34 -10.03 -17.70
C ALA A 6 9.22 -11.33 -18.51
N CYS A 7 8.71 -12.40 -17.91
CA CYS A 7 8.42 -13.66 -18.61
C CYS A 7 7.37 -13.48 -19.72
N VAL A 8 6.28 -12.75 -19.43
CA VAL A 8 5.24 -12.44 -20.43
C VAL A 8 5.80 -11.60 -21.57
N ASP A 9 6.61 -10.58 -21.26
CA ASP A 9 7.20 -9.70 -22.27
C ASP A 9 8.20 -10.47 -23.15
N SER A 10 8.99 -11.37 -22.56
CA SER A 10 9.88 -12.28 -23.30
C SER A 10 9.09 -13.22 -24.22
N ALA A 11 7.98 -13.77 -23.73
CA ALA A 11 7.10 -14.63 -24.51
C ALA A 11 6.50 -13.91 -25.73
N LEU A 12 6.08 -12.65 -25.54
CA LEU A 12 5.56 -11.80 -26.62
C LEU A 12 6.62 -11.49 -27.69
N GLN A 13 7.88 -11.29 -27.28
CA GLN A 13 8.98 -10.98 -28.20
C GLN A 13 9.47 -12.22 -28.98
N LEU A 14 9.50 -13.39 -28.33
CA LEU A 14 9.99 -14.63 -28.93
C LEU A 14 8.95 -15.28 -29.86
N GLY A 15 7.68 -15.27 -29.47
CA GLY A 15 6.64 -16.05 -30.15
C GLY A 15 6.77 -17.56 -29.91
N PHE A 16 5.83 -18.33 -30.45
CA PHE A 16 5.87 -19.79 -30.35
C PHE A 16 6.75 -20.41 -31.44
N PRO A 17 7.47 -21.52 -31.13
CA PRO A 17 7.29 -22.35 -29.94
C PRO A 17 8.06 -21.91 -28.67
N GLU A 18 9.04 -21.01 -28.75
CA GLU A 18 9.97 -20.64 -27.67
C GLU A 18 9.28 -19.92 -26.48
N ALA A 19 8.19 -19.19 -26.72
CA ALA A 19 7.40 -18.51 -25.70
C ALA A 19 6.97 -19.41 -24.52
N ARG A 20 6.85 -20.72 -24.74
CA ARG A 20 6.51 -21.69 -23.68
C ARG A 20 7.54 -21.73 -22.55
N ILE A 21 8.81 -21.40 -22.82
CA ILE A 21 9.92 -21.49 -21.86
C ILE A 21 9.78 -20.43 -20.75
N PRO A 22 9.76 -19.11 -21.05
CA PRO A 22 9.56 -18.11 -20.00
C PRO A 22 8.19 -18.23 -19.31
N LEU A 23 7.15 -18.69 -20.03
CA LEU A 23 5.84 -18.93 -19.42
C LEU A 23 5.87 -20.09 -18.41
N ALA A 24 6.60 -21.17 -18.70
CA ALA A 24 6.78 -22.28 -17.76
C ALA A 24 7.48 -21.82 -16.47
N ASP A 25 8.50 -20.97 -16.58
CA ASP A 25 9.18 -20.37 -15.42
C ASP A 25 8.23 -19.53 -14.57
N ALA A 26 7.43 -18.65 -15.19
CA ALA A 26 6.42 -17.86 -14.50
C ALA A 26 5.39 -18.73 -13.75
N VAL A 27 4.95 -19.83 -14.36
CA VAL A 27 3.99 -20.76 -13.73
C VAL A 27 4.62 -21.47 -12.53
N VAL A 28 5.84 -22.00 -12.64
CA VAL A 28 6.53 -22.68 -11.53
C VAL A 28 6.78 -21.70 -10.38
N LEU A 29 7.21 -20.48 -10.68
CA LEU A 29 7.38 -19.41 -9.69
C LEU A 29 6.07 -19.13 -8.93
N LEU A 30 4.97 -18.92 -9.64
CA LEU A 30 3.67 -18.65 -9.01
C LEU A 30 3.15 -19.84 -8.21
N ALA A 31 3.33 -21.06 -8.73
CA ALA A 31 2.90 -22.29 -8.06
C ALA A 31 3.64 -22.51 -6.74
N THR A 32 4.93 -22.17 -6.69
CA THR A 32 5.78 -22.37 -5.50
C THR A 32 5.86 -21.15 -4.56
N ALA A 33 5.45 -19.96 -5.00
CA ALA A 33 5.45 -18.76 -4.17
C ALA A 33 4.44 -18.84 -3.00
N PRO A 34 4.70 -18.17 -1.86
CA PRO A 34 3.70 -17.99 -0.81
C PRO A 34 2.44 -17.34 -1.36
N LYS A 35 1.28 -17.88 -0.98
CA LYS A 35 -0.02 -17.38 -1.44
C LYS A 35 -0.54 -16.35 -0.46
N SER A 36 -0.99 -15.22 -0.97
CA SER A 36 -1.67 -14.21 -0.18
C SER A 36 -2.62 -13.38 -1.04
N ASN A 37 -3.82 -13.17 -0.53
CA ASN A 37 -4.80 -12.23 -1.06
C ASN A 37 -5.01 -11.03 -0.11
N SER A 38 -4.13 -10.83 0.88
CA SER A 38 -4.31 -9.81 1.93
C SER A 38 -4.41 -8.40 1.36
N ALA A 39 -3.53 -8.03 0.43
CA ALA A 39 -3.59 -6.74 -0.26
C ALA A 39 -4.84 -6.61 -1.16
N TYR A 40 -5.27 -7.69 -1.80
CA TYR A 40 -6.48 -7.73 -2.63
C TYR A 40 -7.75 -7.51 -1.80
N MET A 41 -7.84 -8.16 -0.64
CA MET A 41 -8.94 -7.94 0.31
C MET A 41 -8.90 -6.53 0.90
N ALA A 42 -7.72 -6.00 1.21
CA ALA A 42 -7.55 -4.65 1.75
C ALA A 42 -8.07 -3.57 0.79
N ILE A 43 -7.72 -3.65 -0.50
CA ILE A 43 -8.19 -2.66 -1.48
C ILE A 43 -9.70 -2.77 -1.73
N ASN A 44 -10.25 -4.00 -1.77
CA ASN A 44 -11.69 -4.18 -1.93
C ASN A 44 -12.47 -3.59 -0.74
N ALA A 45 -11.99 -3.78 0.49
CA ALA A 45 -12.61 -3.20 1.67
C ALA A 45 -12.56 -1.66 1.66
N ALA A 46 -11.43 -1.08 1.24
CA ALA A 46 -11.31 0.38 1.12
C ALA A 46 -12.24 0.95 0.03
N ILE A 47 -12.33 0.28 -1.13
CA ILE A 47 -13.27 0.66 -2.19
C ILE A 47 -14.70 0.59 -1.70
N GLN A 48 -15.07 -0.49 -0.99
CA GLN A 48 -16.40 -0.67 -0.45
C GLN A 48 -16.78 0.44 0.54
N ASP A 49 -15.88 0.85 1.43
CA ASP A 49 -16.14 1.95 2.35
C ASP A 49 -16.39 3.27 1.57
N VAL A 50 -15.62 3.54 0.50
CA VAL A 50 -15.87 4.70 -0.38
C VAL A 50 -17.24 4.62 -1.07
N GLU A 51 -17.60 3.47 -1.64
CA GLU A 51 -18.88 3.25 -2.32
C GLU A 51 -20.09 3.38 -1.39
N GLN A 52 -19.91 3.02 -0.11
CA GLN A 52 -20.94 3.15 0.93
C GLN A 52 -21.02 4.56 1.53
N GLY A 53 -20.13 5.47 1.13
CA GLY A 53 -20.02 6.81 1.72
C GLY A 53 -19.37 6.83 3.10
N ASN A 54 -18.73 5.73 3.53
CA ASN A 54 -17.90 5.67 4.73
C ASN A 54 -16.52 6.30 4.44
N THR A 55 -16.53 7.59 4.16
CA THR A 55 -15.35 8.40 3.86
C THR A 55 -15.48 9.74 4.58
N GLY A 56 -14.45 10.58 4.44
CA GLY A 56 -14.49 11.96 4.88
C GLY A 56 -13.50 12.82 4.12
N ASP A 57 -13.37 14.07 4.56
CA ASP A 57 -12.37 14.97 4.02
C ASP A 57 -10.96 14.59 4.51
N PHE A 58 -9.97 14.93 3.69
CA PHE A 58 -8.57 14.66 3.99
C PHE A 58 -8.09 15.61 5.11
N PRO A 59 -7.37 15.10 6.13
CA PRO A 59 -6.92 15.89 7.27
C PRO A 59 -6.16 17.17 6.88
N ARG A 60 -6.31 18.26 7.66
CA ARG A 60 -5.70 19.57 7.34
C ARG A 60 -4.20 19.48 7.04
N HIS A 61 -3.48 18.61 7.76
CA HIS A 61 -2.04 18.45 7.61
C HIS A 61 -1.60 17.62 6.41
N LEU A 62 -2.53 17.00 5.68
CA LEU A 62 -2.24 16.35 4.40
C LEU A 62 -2.64 17.20 3.19
N GLN A 63 -3.34 18.32 3.39
CA GLN A 63 -3.70 19.24 2.32
C GLN A 63 -2.48 20.00 1.79
N ASN A 64 -2.55 20.50 0.56
CA ASN A 64 -1.48 21.35 0.02
C ASN A 64 -1.24 22.58 0.92
N VAL A 65 0.02 22.98 1.07
CA VAL A 65 0.43 24.14 1.87
C VAL A 65 -0.29 25.44 1.46
N HIS A 66 -0.68 25.55 0.19
CA HIS A 66 -1.37 26.73 -0.35
C HIS A 66 -2.88 26.77 -0.05
N CYS A 67 -3.44 25.81 0.70
CA CYS A 67 -4.86 25.78 1.04
C CYS A 67 -5.29 26.82 2.10
N ASP A 68 -4.37 27.64 2.63
CA ASP A 68 -4.65 28.68 3.64
C ASP A 68 -5.27 29.98 3.06
N GLY A 69 -6.44 29.89 2.45
CA GLY A 69 -7.22 31.08 2.03
C GLY A 69 -7.68 31.96 3.22
N GLU A 70 -8.13 33.19 2.96
CA GLU A 70 -8.53 34.16 4.01
C GLU A 70 -9.58 33.63 5.02
N GLY A 71 -10.43 32.67 4.63
CA GLY A 71 -11.44 32.04 5.48
C GLY A 71 -11.05 30.68 6.10
N ALA A 72 -9.79 30.23 6.00
CA ALA A 72 -9.38 28.93 6.54
C ALA A 72 -9.42 28.90 8.08
N ALA A 73 -10.21 27.98 8.64
CA ALA A 73 -10.38 27.82 10.09
C ALA A 73 -9.10 27.35 10.82
N VAL A 74 -8.23 26.60 10.13
CA VAL A 74 -6.94 26.13 10.64
C VAL A 74 -5.85 26.59 9.69
N LYS A 75 -4.96 27.47 10.19
CA LYS A 75 -3.81 28.01 9.47
C LYS A 75 -2.57 27.18 9.73
N GLY A 76 -1.76 26.98 8.70
CA GLY A 76 -0.59 26.13 8.72
C GLY A 76 -0.96 24.67 8.45
N GLN A 77 -0.23 24.05 7.52
CA GLN A 77 -0.41 22.63 7.22
C GLN A 77 -0.02 21.78 8.43
N ASN A 78 1.02 22.11 9.20
CA ASN A 78 1.47 21.31 10.35
C ASN A 78 1.76 19.84 10.00
N TYR A 79 2.12 19.57 8.74
CA TYR A 79 2.57 18.26 8.29
C TYR A 79 3.89 17.90 8.97
N LEU A 80 3.93 16.75 9.62
CA LEU A 80 5.16 16.19 10.17
C LEU A 80 5.86 15.40 9.06
N TYR A 81 7.01 15.90 8.61
CA TYR A 81 7.82 15.25 7.58
C TYR A 81 8.52 14.01 8.16
N PRO A 82 8.15 12.77 7.77
CA PRO A 82 8.60 11.57 8.48
C PRO A 82 10.12 11.39 8.51
N HIS A 83 10.84 11.90 7.50
CA HIS A 83 12.29 11.75 7.42
C HIS A 83 13.06 12.47 8.53
N ASP A 84 12.46 13.48 9.17
CA ASP A 84 13.07 14.22 10.28
C ASP A 84 12.94 13.47 11.63
N TYR A 85 12.20 12.37 11.67
CA TYR A 85 11.94 11.60 12.88
C TYR A 85 12.77 10.32 12.94
N PRO A 86 13.08 9.80 14.14
CA PRO A 86 13.73 8.50 14.31
C PRO A 86 13.02 7.39 13.51
N ASN A 87 13.80 6.48 12.93
CA ASN A 87 13.31 5.41 12.05
C ASN A 87 12.53 5.89 10.80
N HIS A 88 12.58 7.18 10.48
CA HIS A 88 11.77 7.82 9.44
C HIS A 88 10.26 7.57 9.63
N TYR A 89 9.80 7.53 10.88
CA TYR A 89 8.42 7.30 11.24
C TYR A 89 7.96 8.30 12.31
N VAL A 90 6.77 8.85 12.09
CA VAL A 90 6.08 9.73 13.05
C VAL A 90 4.63 9.28 13.16
N GLU A 91 4.10 9.25 14.38
CA GLU A 91 2.68 9.01 14.59
C GLU A 91 1.91 10.29 14.23
N GLN A 92 1.20 10.22 13.11
CA GLN A 92 0.36 11.26 12.59
C GLN A 92 -0.90 10.61 12.02
N GLN A 93 -2.05 11.27 12.12
CA GLN A 93 -3.26 10.82 11.47
C GLN A 93 -3.08 10.87 9.94
N TYR A 94 -3.49 9.83 9.23
CA TYR A 94 -3.45 9.83 7.75
C TYR A 94 -4.83 9.61 7.11
N LEU A 95 -5.73 8.93 7.81
CA LEU A 95 -7.11 8.73 7.38
C LEU A 95 -7.99 9.91 7.84
N PRO A 96 -9.12 10.18 7.14
CA PRO A 96 -10.16 11.09 7.61
C PRO A 96 -10.63 10.79 9.04
N ASP A 97 -11.19 11.79 9.71
CA ASP A 97 -11.66 11.68 11.10
C ASP A 97 -12.70 10.56 11.25
N GLU A 98 -13.59 10.42 10.27
CA GLU A 98 -14.71 9.48 10.24
C GLU A 98 -14.25 8.01 10.16
N ILE A 99 -13.03 7.76 9.69
CA ILE A 99 -12.47 6.42 9.49
C ILE A 99 -11.06 6.27 10.06
N ASN A 100 -10.68 7.10 11.03
CA ASN A 100 -9.33 7.15 11.60
C ASN A 100 -8.84 5.79 12.16
N ASP A 101 -9.76 4.99 12.67
CA ASP A 101 -9.51 3.68 13.28
C ASP A 101 -9.57 2.50 12.29
N ARG A 102 -9.83 2.76 11.00
CA ARG A 102 -9.95 1.69 10.00
C ARG A 102 -8.60 1.05 9.70
N VAL A 103 -8.59 -0.29 9.70
CA VAL A 103 -7.44 -1.11 9.32
C VAL A 103 -7.84 -2.05 8.19
N TYR A 104 -7.45 -1.70 6.96
CA TYR A 104 -7.76 -2.51 5.78
C TYR A 104 -6.76 -3.66 5.56
N TYR A 105 -5.47 -3.35 5.66
CA TYR A 105 -4.41 -4.33 5.40
C TYR A 105 -4.06 -5.10 6.67
N LYS A 106 -4.27 -6.43 6.62
CA LYS A 106 -3.91 -7.38 7.67
C LYS A 106 -2.84 -8.31 7.13
N PHE A 107 -1.68 -8.35 7.80
CA PHE A 107 -0.56 -9.21 7.40
C PHE A 107 -0.99 -10.68 7.42
N GLY A 108 -0.72 -11.39 6.33
CA GLY A 108 -0.91 -12.84 6.23
C GLY A 108 0.22 -13.63 6.92
N ASP A 109 0.00 -14.93 7.08
CA ASP A 109 0.97 -15.85 7.67
C ASP A 109 1.94 -16.39 6.61
N ASN A 110 2.76 -15.50 6.05
CA ASN A 110 3.84 -15.88 5.16
C ASN A 110 5.11 -15.07 5.45
N LYS A 111 6.26 -15.63 5.07
CA LYS A 111 7.58 -15.05 5.37
C LYS A 111 7.71 -13.56 5.02
N PHE A 112 7.21 -13.15 3.85
CA PHE A 112 7.37 -11.77 3.40
C PHE A 112 6.49 -10.80 4.21
N GLU A 113 5.24 -11.18 4.48
CA GLU A 113 4.33 -10.35 5.27
C GLU A 113 4.69 -10.32 6.75
N GLN A 114 5.21 -11.43 7.30
CA GLN A 114 5.72 -11.44 8.67
C GLN A 114 6.94 -10.54 8.82
N ALA A 115 7.89 -10.57 7.88
CA ALA A 115 9.01 -9.64 7.88
C ALA A 115 8.56 -8.16 7.82
N ALA A 116 7.54 -7.85 7.02
CA ALA A 116 6.97 -6.50 6.96
C ALA A 116 6.23 -6.12 8.26
N SER A 117 5.53 -7.05 8.89
CA SER A 117 4.86 -6.87 10.19
C SER A 117 5.88 -6.57 11.29
N GLU A 118 6.98 -7.33 11.35
CA GLU A 118 8.09 -7.11 12.29
C GLU A 118 8.76 -5.77 12.07
N TYR A 119 9.04 -5.41 10.81
CA TYR A 119 9.58 -4.09 10.48
C TYR A 119 8.65 -2.97 10.94
N ARG A 120 7.34 -3.11 10.72
CA ARG A 120 6.33 -2.14 11.18
C ARG A 120 6.34 -1.99 12.70
N LYS A 121 6.48 -3.07 13.47
CA LYS A 121 6.58 -3.00 14.94
C LYS A 121 7.83 -2.23 15.36
N LYS A 122 8.98 -2.59 14.77
CA LYS A 122 10.28 -1.96 15.03
C LYS A 122 10.26 -0.44 14.83
N ILE A 123 9.72 0.04 13.71
CA ILE A 123 9.71 1.49 13.41
C ILE A 123 8.73 2.27 14.31
N ARG A 124 7.69 1.61 14.82
CA ARG A 124 6.72 2.20 15.77
C ARG A 124 7.18 2.16 17.23
N GLY A 125 8.34 1.57 17.52
CA GLY A 125 8.85 1.44 18.89
C GLY A 125 8.13 0.37 19.72
N HIS A 126 7.51 -0.63 19.07
CA HIS A 126 6.89 -1.80 19.71
C HIS A 126 7.70 -3.07 19.51
#